data_AF-A0A6F9C130-F1
#
_entry.id   AF-A0A6F9C130-F1
#
_cell.length_a   1.000
_cell.length_b   1.000
_cell.length_c   1.000
_cell.angle_alpha   90.00
_cell.angle_beta   90.00
_cell.angle_gamma   90.00
#
_symmetry.space_group_name_H-M   'P 1'
#
loop_
_entity.id
_entity.type
_entity.pdbx_description
1 polymer ?
#
loop_
_entity_poly.entity_id
_entity_poly.type
_entity_poly.pdbx_seq_one_letter_code
_entity_poly.pdbx_strand_id
1 'polypeptide(L)'
;MSNGKDAPAAANSSQMTLQACLEECMEALDLFLNNHFSESLDKLRPRVKESMYHALIYATVLEMQAMMTFQQDDIVNAGNTMKSAQEVCQRFRRKSPSNISKSPGERLTEEQLQALHAEACYAECLLQRAALTFLQDENMVSFIKGGIKVRNSYLIYKELHTFIQSNSSLQGPNHIHLEGGVSFGIGAFNLTLSMFPPRLLKVLEFAGFSGDKV
;
A
#
# COMPACT_ATOMS: atom_id res chain seq x y z
N MET A 1 -9.16 58.03 5.42
CA MET A 1 -8.17 57.03 5.90
C MET A 1 -8.79 56.30 7.08
N SER A 2 -9.24 55.06 6.88
CA SER A 2 -9.56 54.13 7.96
C SER A 2 -9.26 52.73 7.44
N ASN A 3 -8.06 52.24 7.74
CA ASN A 3 -7.64 50.88 7.43
C ASN A 3 -8.22 49.95 8.49
N GLY A 4 -9.35 49.31 8.19
CA GLY A 4 -9.80 48.11 8.87
C GLY A 4 -8.91 46.95 8.41
N LYS A 5 -8.10 46.44 9.33
CA LYS A 5 -7.13 45.36 9.11
C LYS A 5 -7.91 44.04 9.14
N ASP A 6 -8.23 43.49 7.97
CA ASP A 6 -8.69 42.11 7.85
C ASP A 6 -7.58 41.18 8.33
N ALA A 7 -7.80 40.54 9.48
CA ALA A 7 -6.98 39.43 9.94
C ALA A 7 -7.35 38.20 9.09
N PRO A 8 -6.38 37.47 8.50
CA PRO A 8 -6.72 36.26 7.79
C PRO A 8 -7.13 35.20 8.81
N ALA A 9 -8.37 34.72 8.68
CA ALA A 9 -8.83 33.52 9.36
C ALA A 9 -7.87 32.39 9.01
N ALA A 10 -7.11 31.93 10.00
CA ALA A 10 -6.29 30.74 9.89
C ALA A 10 -7.23 29.56 9.61
N ALA A 11 -7.28 29.14 8.34
CA ALA A 11 -7.86 27.88 7.95
C ALA A 11 -6.99 26.75 8.50
N ASN A 12 -7.17 26.46 9.79
CA ASN A 12 -6.75 25.19 10.37
C ASN A 12 -7.65 24.10 9.78
N SER A 13 -7.31 23.64 8.57
CA SER A 13 -7.68 22.30 8.15
C SER A 13 -7.04 21.37 9.18
N SER A 14 -7.85 20.83 10.08
CA SER A 14 -7.43 19.85 11.08
C SER A 14 -6.91 18.62 10.35
N GLN A 15 -5.59 18.57 10.15
CA GLN A 15 -4.90 17.48 9.48
C GLN A 15 -5.14 16.21 10.31
N MET A 16 -5.85 15.26 9.71
CA MET A 16 -6.26 14.03 10.38
C MET A 16 -5.04 13.14 10.64
N THR A 17 -4.95 12.55 11.83
CA THR A 17 -3.81 11.70 12.20
C THR A 17 -3.83 10.38 11.42
N LEU A 18 -2.67 9.74 11.29
CA LEU A 18 -2.55 8.41 10.68
C LEU A 18 -3.46 7.38 11.37
N GLN A 19 -3.57 7.46 12.70
CA GLN A 19 -4.42 6.57 13.48
C GLN A 19 -5.89 6.71 13.10
N ALA A 20 -6.39 7.95 13.09
CA ALA A 20 -7.79 8.17 12.75
C ALA A 20 -8.07 7.77 11.29
N CYS A 21 -7.09 7.93 10.38
CA CYS A 21 -7.23 7.43 9.01
C CYS A 21 -7.37 5.90 8.96
N LEU A 22 -6.57 5.18 9.77
CA LEU A 22 -6.63 3.72 9.87
C LEU A 22 -7.97 3.25 10.45
N GLU A 23 -8.45 3.89 11.50
CA GLU A 23 -9.74 3.59 12.14
C GLU A 23 -10.91 3.76 11.16
N GLU A 24 -11.01 4.91 10.47
CA GLU A 24 -12.05 5.14 9.44
C GLU A 24 -11.98 4.10 8.31
N CYS A 25 -10.76 3.72 7.91
CA CYS A 25 -10.52 2.72 6.88
C CYS A 25 -10.91 1.29 7.33
N MET A 26 -10.69 0.94 8.59
CA MET A 26 -11.12 -0.33 9.15
C MET A 26 -12.65 -0.43 9.20
N GLU A 27 -13.33 0.64 9.59
CA GLU A 27 -14.79 0.71 9.52
C GLU A 27 -15.31 0.58 8.08
N ALA A 28 -14.65 1.23 7.11
CA ALA A 28 -15.01 1.09 5.71
C ALA A 28 -14.79 -0.34 5.17
N LEU A 29 -13.72 -1.01 5.60
CA LEU A 29 -13.49 -2.41 5.27
C LEU A 29 -14.55 -3.32 5.91
N ASP A 30 -14.97 -3.06 7.14
CA ASP A 30 -16.05 -3.80 7.80
C ASP A 30 -17.37 -3.66 7.03
N LEU A 31 -17.72 -2.45 6.61
CA LEU A 31 -18.87 -2.22 5.72
C LEU A 31 -18.75 -3.04 4.42
N PHE A 32 -17.58 -3.01 3.77
CA PHE A 32 -17.34 -3.78 2.56
C PHE A 32 -17.52 -5.29 2.78
N LEU A 33 -16.90 -5.85 3.82
CA LEU A 33 -16.96 -7.27 4.13
C LEU A 33 -18.37 -7.73 4.56
N ASN A 34 -19.18 -6.82 5.09
CA ASN A 34 -20.59 -7.06 5.39
C ASN A 34 -21.53 -6.77 4.20
N ASN A 35 -21.00 -6.65 2.98
CA ASN A 35 -21.73 -6.40 1.72
C ASN A 35 -22.35 -4.99 1.60
N HIS A 36 -21.98 -4.04 2.45
CA HIS A 36 -22.40 -2.64 2.36
C HIS A 36 -21.44 -1.85 1.46
N PHE A 37 -21.32 -2.27 0.19
CA PHE A 37 -20.32 -1.76 -0.75
C PHE A 37 -20.41 -0.25 -0.98
N SER A 38 -21.62 0.28 -1.20
CA SER A 38 -21.82 1.70 -1.47
C SER A 38 -21.44 2.57 -0.26
N GLU A 39 -21.82 2.14 0.95
CA GLU A 39 -21.49 2.85 2.20
C GLU A 39 -19.98 2.85 2.45
N SER A 40 -19.30 1.73 2.20
CA SER A 40 -17.84 1.63 2.26
C SER A 40 -17.17 2.64 1.33
N LEU A 41 -17.57 2.66 0.05
CA LEU A 41 -17.00 3.58 -0.94
C LEU A 41 -17.30 5.05 -0.60
N ASP A 42 -18.52 5.37 -0.16
CA ASP A 42 -18.91 6.73 0.22
C ASP A 42 -18.14 7.22 1.44
N LYS A 43 -17.83 6.33 2.39
CA LYS A 43 -16.98 6.65 3.55
C LYS A 43 -15.53 6.93 3.14
N LEU A 44 -15.00 6.18 2.17
CA LEU A 44 -13.61 6.32 1.73
C LEU A 44 -13.37 7.51 0.80
N ARG A 45 -14.32 7.79 -0.09
CA ARG A 45 -14.20 8.75 -1.21
C ARG A 45 -13.69 10.14 -0.82
N PRO A 46 -14.11 10.77 0.31
CA PRO A 46 -13.72 12.14 0.63
C PRO A 46 -12.21 12.34 0.78
N ARG A 47 -11.45 11.30 1.15
CA ARG A 47 -10.04 11.41 1.55
C ARG A 47 -9.06 10.67 0.62
N VAL A 48 -9.52 10.14 -0.51
CA VAL A 48 -8.68 9.35 -1.44
C VAL A 48 -7.49 10.13 -2.03
N LYS A 49 -7.49 11.47 -1.96
CA LYS A 49 -6.37 12.31 -2.42
C LYS A 49 -5.39 12.72 -1.31
N GLU A 50 -5.79 12.53 -0.05
CA GLU A 50 -5.11 13.06 1.13
C GLU A 50 -4.50 11.96 2.01
N SER A 51 -5.12 10.78 2.06
CA SER A 51 -4.71 9.67 2.92
C SER A 51 -4.33 8.45 2.08
N MET A 52 -3.13 7.91 2.32
CA MET A 52 -2.63 6.71 1.62
C MET A 52 -3.55 5.50 1.80
N TYR A 53 -4.13 5.34 3.00
CA TYR A 53 -5.02 4.21 3.32
C TYR A 53 -6.37 4.35 2.63
N HIS A 54 -6.98 5.54 2.66
CA HIS A 54 -8.22 5.79 1.96
C HIS A 54 -8.06 5.56 0.45
N ALA A 55 -6.96 6.05 -0.12
CA ALA A 55 -6.66 5.87 -1.53
C ALA A 55 -6.51 4.38 -1.89
N LEU A 56 -5.70 3.65 -1.13
CA LEU A 56 -5.44 2.23 -1.36
C LEU A 56 -6.71 1.39 -1.21
N ILE A 57 -7.45 1.56 -0.11
CA ILE A 57 -8.63 0.73 0.18
C ILE A 57 -9.75 1.05 -0.80
N TYR A 58 -9.99 2.32 -1.13
CA TYR A 58 -10.97 2.69 -2.16
C TYR A 58 -10.63 2.03 -3.51
N ALA A 59 -9.37 2.08 -3.91
CA ALA A 59 -8.92 1.45 -5.15
C ALA A 59 -9.04 -0.09 -5.08
N THR A 60 -8.76 -0.69 -3.93
CA THR A 60 -8.88 -2.14 -3.70
C THR A 60 -10.33 -2.61 -3.82
N VAL A 61 -11.28 -1.88 -3.24
CA VAL A 61 -12.70 -2.21 -3.33
C VAL A 61 -13.17 -2.17 -4.80
N LEU A 62 -12.76 -1.13 -5.55
CA LEU A 62 -13.09 -1.04 -6.98
C LEU A 62 -12.41 -2.13 -7.82
N GLU A 63 -11.20 -2.55 -7.45
CA GLU A 63 -10.53 -3.67 -8.11
C GLU A 63 -11.24 -5.00 -7.85
N MET A 64 -11.68 -5.26 -6.61
CA MET A 64 -12.50 -6.42 -6.30
C MET A 64 -13.80 -6.41 -7.10
N GLN A 65 -14.47 -5.25 -7.23
CA GLN A 65 -15.62 -5.10 -8.11
C GLN A 65 -15.25 -5.47 -9.56
N ALA A 66 -14.17 -4.92 -10.11
CA ALA A 66 -13.73 -5.21 -11.47
C ALA A 66 -13.41 -6.69 -11.70
N MET A 67 -12.82 -7.38 -10.70
CA MET A 67 -12.54 -8.82 -10.76
C MET A 67 -13.82 -9.65 -10.72
N MET A 68 -14.85 -9.20 -9.99
CA MET A 68 -16.13 -9.90 -9.89
C MET A 68 -17.02 -9.70 -11.11
N THR A 69 -17.07 -8.48 -11.66
CA THR A 69 -17.91 -8.15 -12.82
C THR A 69 -17.26 -8.52 -14.14
N PHE A 70 -15.92 -8.55 -14.17
CA PHE A 70 -15.08 -8.76 -15.34
C PHE A 70 -15.43 -7.82 -16.50
N GLN A 71 -16.00 -6.65 -16.21
CA GLN A 71 -16.32 -5.64 -17.21
C GLN A 71 -15.09 -4.80 -17.52
N GLN A 72 -14.84 -4.57 -18.81
CA GLN A 72 -13.65 -3.83 -19.24
C GLN A 72 -13.60 -2.41 -18.67
N ASP A 73 -14.75 -1.73 -18.61
CA ASP A 73 -14.84 -0.37 -18.05
C ASP A 73 -14.50 -0.36 -16.55
N ASP A 74 -14.94 -1.36 -15.79
CA ASP A 74 -14.61 -1.51 -14.37
C ASP A 74 -13.11 -1.78 -14.19
N ILE A 75 -12.52 -2.66 -15.02
CA ILE A 75 -11.08 -2.98 -14.99
C ILE A 75 -10.22 -1.75 -15.31
N VAL A 76 -10.62 -0.95 -16.30
CA VAL A 76 -9.92 0.30 -16.67
C VAL A 76 -10.06 1.34 -15.54
N ASN A 77 -11.25 1.50 -14.98
CA ASN A 77 -11.51 2.40 -13.87
C ASN A 77 -10.70 2.03 -12.62
N ALA A 78 -10.69 0.74 -12.25
CA ALA A 78 -9.88 0.22 -11.14
C ALA A 78 -8.38 0.46 -11.39
N GLY A 79 -7.89 0.20 -12.60
CA GLY A 79 -6.49 0.45 -12.98
C GLY A 79 -6.07 1.91 -12.87
N ASN A 80 -6.93 2.84 -13.31
CA ASN A 80 -6.69 4.28 -13.17
C ASN A 80 -6.73 4.72 -11.71
N THR A 81 -7.71 4.24 -10.94
CA THR A 81 -7.85 4.57 -9.53
C THR A 81 -6.67 4.06 -8.71
N MET A 82 -6.22 2.83 -8.97
CA MET A 82 -5.05 2.24 -8.32
C MET A 82 -3.75 2.98 -8.70
N LYS A 83 -3.63 3.48 -9.93
CA LYS A 83 -2.52 4.37 -10.32
C LYS A 83 -2.53 5.65 -9.49
N SER A 84 -3.68 6.29 -9.30
CA SER A 84 -3.79 7.48 -8.46
C SER A 84 -3.48 7.18 -6.99
N ALA A 85 -3.91 6.04 -6.45
CA ALA A 85 -3.56 5.61 -5.09
C ALA A 85 -2.05 5.42 -4.90
N GLN A 86 -1.39 4.81 -5.89
CA GLN A 86 0.07 4.68 -5.91
C GLN A 86 0.78 6.04 -5.88
N GLU A 87 0.29 7.02 -6.66
CA GLU A 87 0.82 8.39 -6.67
C GLU A 87 0.64 9.10 -5.32
N VAL A 88 -0.48 8.87 -4.63
CA VAL A 88 -0.71 9.38 -3.26
C VAL A 88 0.31 8.76 -2.30
N CYS A 89 0.47 7.43 -2.30
CA CYS A 89 1.46 6.75 -1.45
C CYS A 89 2.87 7.32 -1.69
N GLN A 90 3.23 7.56 -2.95
CA GLN A 90 4.56 8.07 -3.31
C GLN A 90 4.87 9.47 -2.76
N ARG A 91 3.85 10.31 -2.47
CA ARG A 91 4.05 11.62 -1.83
C ARG A 91 4.50 11.49 -0.38
N PHE A 92 4.16 10.39 0.29
CA PHE A 92 4.50 10.14 1.69
C PHE A 92 5.76 9.29 1.87
N ARG A 93 6.28 8.69 0.79
CA ARG A 93 7.48 7.85 0.83
C ARG A 93 8.75 8.68 1.01
N ARG A 94 9.70 8.15 1.79
CA ARG A 94 11.11 8.57 1.81
C ARG A 94 11.95 7.49 1.13
N LYS A 95 12.97 7.86 0.36
CA LYS A 95 13.81 6.89 -0.35
C LYS A 95 14.56 6.00 0.65
N SER A 96 14.10 4.76 0.77
CA SER A 96 14.64 3.64 1.55
C SER A 96 14.56 3.77 3.08
N PRO A 97 13.90 2.80 3.76
CA PRO A 97 13.97 2.58 5.21
C PRO A 97 15.40 2.53 5.76
N SER A 98 16.37 2.07 4.97
CA SER A 98 17.79 1.99 5.39
C SER A 98 18.45 3.34 5.61
N ASN A 99 17.91 4.41 5.03
CA ASN A 99 18.38 5.79 5.23
C ASN A 99 17.79 6.46 6.48
N ILE A 100 16.93 5.77 7.23
CA ILE A 100 16.47 6.24 8.54
C ILE A 100 17.64 6.04 9.52
N SER A 101 18.55 7.02 9.58
CA SER A 101 19.69 7.04 10.50
C SER A 101 19.19 6.91 11.93
N LYS A 102 19.70 5.93 12.68
CA LYS A 102 19.36 5.78 14.09
C LYS A 102 20.52 5.37 14.97
N SER A 103 20.55 6.03 16.11
CA SER A 103 21.23 5.56 17.31
C SER A 103 20.38 4.46 17.99
N PRO A 104 20.99 3.44 18.64
CA PRO A 104 20.24 2.41 19.35
C PRO A 104 19.34 3.03 20.43
N GLY A 105 18.03 2.77 20.36
CA GLY A 105 17.04 3.25 21.35
C GLY A 105 16.23 4.50 20.94
N GLU A 106 16.52 5.10 19.79
CA GLU A 106 15.77 6.27 19.30
C GLU A 106 14.37 5.87 18.76
N ARG A 107 13.34 6.58 19.22
CA ARG A 107 11.96 6.40 18.76
C ARG A 107 11.80 6.98 17.35
N LEU A 108 10.97 6.32 16.53
CA LEU A 108 10.59 6.90 15.23
C LEU A 108 9.78 8.17 15.42
N THR A 109 10.05 9.17 14.57
CA THR A 109 9.13 10.30 14.42
C THR A 109 7.85 9.85 13.70
N GLU A 110 6.75 10.55 13.92
CA GLU A 110 5.49 10.26 13.23
C GLU A 110 5.65 10.28 11.71
N GLU A 111 6.45 11.21 11.18
CA GLU A 111 6.75 11.28 9.75
C GLU A 111 7.51 10.04 9.24
N GLN A 112 8.46 9.51 10.02
CA GLN A 112 9.19 8.31 9.64
C GLN A 112 8.28 7.09 9.68
N LEU A 113 7.42 6.98 10.71
CA LEU A 113 6.43 5.91 10.77
C LEU A 113 5.47 5.99 9.57
N GLN A 114 4.93 7.17 9.28
CA GLN A 114 4.07 7.41 8.13
C GLN A 114 4.75 7.05 6.80
N ALA A 115 6.04 7.32 6.65
CA ALA A 115 6.80 6.91 5.46
C ALA A 115 6.90 5.38 5.33
N LEU A 116 7.04 4.64 6.43
CA LEU A 116 7.03 3.16 6.41
C LEU A 116 5.66 2.60 6.01
N HIS A 117 4.57 3.16 6.54
CA HIS A 117 3.21 2.81 6.11
C HIS A 117 3.01 3.11 4.61
N ALA A 118 3.58 4.22 4.10
CA ALA A 118 3.51 4.56 2.69
C ALA A 118 4.30 3.61 1.79
N GLU A 119 5.46 3.11 2.24
CA GLU A 119 6.21 2.06 1.54
C GLU A 119 5.37 0.77 1.44
N ALA A 120 4.73 0.34 2.54
CA ALA A 120 3.87 -0.84 2.54
C ALA A 120 2.66 -0.67 1.61
N CYS A 121 1.95 0.45 1.70
CA CYS A 121 0.80 0.75 0.83
C CYS A 121 1.20 0.82 -0.65
N TYR A 122 2.39 1.35 -0.94
CA TYR A 122 2.93 1.38 -2.30
C TYR A 122 3.27 -0.02 -2.82
N ALA A 123 3.83 -0.89 -1.98
CA ALA A 123 4.09 -2.29 -2.32
C ALA A 123 2.78 -3.03 -2.64
N GLU A 124 1.71 -2.75 -1.91
CA GLU A 124 0.38 -3.31 -2.17
C GLU A 124 -0.20 -2.81 -3.50
N CYS A 125 -0.12 -1.50 -3.77
CA CYS A 125 -0.51 -0.94 -5.06
C CYS A 125 0.22 -1.62 -6.22
N LEU A 126 1.49 -2.00 -6.06
CA LEU A 126 2.23 -2.71 -7.10
C LEU A 126 1.67 -4.11 -7.38
N LEU A 127 1.26 -4.85 -6.34
CA LEU A 127 0.68 -6.19 -6.47
C LEU A 127 -0.66 -6.13 -7.20
N GLN A 128 -1.54 -5.25 -6.74
CA GLN A 128 -2.85 -5.03 -7.34
C GLN A 128 -2.76 -4.57 -8.80
N ARG A 129 -1.84 -3.65 -9.10
CA ARG A 129 -1.58 -3.26 -10.48
C ARG A 129 -1.01 -4.39 -11.32
N ALA A 130 -0.24 -5.31 -10.74
CA ALA A 130 0.21 -6.49 -11.45
C ALA A 130 -0.96 -7.41 -11.79
N ALA A 131 -1.86 -7.65 -10.83
CA ALA A 131 -3.09 -8.42 -11.04
C ALA A 131 -3.93 -7.82 -12.17
N LEU A 132 -4.25 -6.53 -12.11
CA LEU A 132 -4.98 -5.82 -13.18
C LEU A 132 -4.26 -5.87 -14.53
N THR A 133 -2.92 -5.83 -14.56
CA THR A 133 -2.16 -5.94 -15.82
C THR A 133 -2.38 -7.31 -16.48
N PHE A 134 -2.50 -8.38 -15.69
CA PHE A 134 -2.79 -9.71 -16.21
C PHE A 134 -4.24 -9.87 -16.70
N LEU A 135 -5.17 -9.05 -16.21
CA LEU A 135 -6.56 -9.03 -16.65
C LEU A 135 -6.80 -8.17 -17.90
N GLN A 136 -5.99 -7.12 -18.11
CA GLN A 136 -6.19 -6.15 -19.18
C GLN A 136 -5.71 -6.63 -20.55
N ASP A 137 -4.56 -7.31 -20.62
CA ASP A 137 -3.95 -7.70 -21.90
C ASP A 137 -3.11 -8.98 -21.76
N GLU A 138 -3.37 -9.98 -22.60
CA GLU A 138 -2.67 -11.28 -22.60
C GLU A 138 -1.30 -11.25 -23.33
N ASN A 139 -0.76 -10.07 -23.62
CA ASN A 139 0.49 -9.96 -24.37
C ASN A 139 1.73 -10.14 -23.46
N MET A 140 2.81 -10.66 -24.05
CA MET A 140 4.06 -10.97 -23.33
C MET A 140 4.69 -9.74 -22.65
N VAL A 141 4.47 -8.54 -23.19
CA VAL A 141 4.98 -7.29 -22.61
C VAL A 141 4.24 -6.95 -21.31
N SER A 142 2.91 -7.10 -21.29
CA SER A 142 2.09 -6.94 -20.09
C SER A 142 2.47 -7.98 -19.02
N PHE A 143 2.74 -9.22 -19.43
CA PHE A 143 3.22 -10.26 -18.51
C PHE A 143 4.55 -9.87 -17.83
N ILE A 144 5.54 -9.40 -18.61
CA ILE A 144 6.82 -8.94 -18.08
C ILE A 144 6.63 -7.73 -17.15
N LYS A 145 5.81 -6.76 -17.54
CA LYS A 145 5.49 -5.58 -16.71
C LYS A 145 4.84 -5.98 -15.39
N GLY A 146 3.92 -6.94 -15.40
CA GLY A 146 3.32 -7.52 -14.21
C GLY A 146 4.36 -8.17 -13.30
N GLY A 147 5.21 -9.04 -13.85
CA GLY A 147 6.29 -9.69 -13.11
C GLY A 147 7.28 -8.72 -12.45
N ILE A 148 7.66 -7.62 -13.13
CA ILE A 148 8.52 -6.59 -12.56
C ILE A 148 7.85 -5.89 -11.37
N LYS A 149 6.54 -5.63 -11.43
CA LYS A 149 5.79 -5.02 -10.31
C LYS A 149 5.75 -5.95 -9.10
N VAL A 150 5.48 -7.24 -9.31
CA VAL A 150 5.52 -8.27 -8.25
C VAL A 150 6.90 -8.33 -7.62
N ARG A 151 7.97 -8.33 -8.44
CA ARG A 151 9.36 -8.28 -7.94
C ARG A 151 9.60 -7.09 -7.03
N ASN A 152 9.23 -5.90 -7.50
CA ASN A 152 9.48 -4.66 -6.77
C ASN A 152 8.68 -4.61 -5.46
N SER A 153 7.45 -5.10 -5.47
CA SER A 153 6.65 -5.25 -4.24
C SER A 153 7.34 -6.15 -3.23
N TYR A 154 7.78 -7.35 -3.66
CA TYR A 154 8.49 -8.29 -2.79
C TYR A 154 9.75 -7.69 -2.15
N LEU A 155 10.55 -6.95 -2.94
CA LEU A 155 11.76 -6.31 -2.42
C LEU A 155 11.44 -5.25 -1.35
N ILE A 156 10.39 -4.46 -1.53
CA ILE A 156 9.95 -3.46 -0.54
C ILE A 156 9.49 -4.17 0.74
N TYR A 157 8.64 -5.19 0.63
CA TYR A 157 8.20 -5.96 1.79
C TYR A 157 9.38 -6.60 2.54
N LYS A 158 10.39 -7.13 1.81
CA LYS A 158 11.59 -7.74 2.42
C LYS A 158 12.43 -6.70 3.17
N GLU A 159 12.61 -5.52 2.59
CA GLU A 159 13.31 -4.40 3.23
C GLU A 159 12.58 -3.93 4.50
N LEU A 160 11.25 -3.75 4.43
CA LEU A 160 10.42 -3.38 5.58
C LEU A 160 10.46 -4.45 6.68
N HIS A 161 10.36 -5.73 6.32
CA HIS A 161 10.44 -6.83 7.28
C HIS A 161 11.79 -6.86 8.00
N THR A 162 12.89 -6.71 7.25
CA THR A 162 14.25 -6.66 7.81
C THR A 162 14.40 -5.45 8.75
N PHE A 163 13.86 -4.30 8.35
CA PHE A 163 13.83 -3.10 9.17
C PHE A 163 13.08 -3.33 10.48
N ILE A 164 11.86 -3.89 10.43
CA ILE A 164 11.03 -4.15 11.62
C ILE A 164 11.73 -5.12 12.58
N GLN A 165 12.29 -6.22 12.06
CA GLN A 165 13.02 -7.20 12.88
C GLN A 165 14.27 -6.61 13.55
N SER A 166 14.96 -5.68 12.88
CA SER A 166 16.16 -5.04 13.42
C SER A 166 15.85 -3.92 14.41
N ASN A 167 14.63 -3.39 14.42
CA ASN A 167 14.21 -2.25 15.23
C ASN A 167 13.24 -2.69 16.33
N SER A 168 13.75 -3.17 17.45
CA SER A 168 12.95 -3.52 18.64
C SER A 168 12.28 -2.31 19.32
N SER A 169 12.52 -1.08 18.86
CA SER A 169 11.98 0.17 19.41
C SER A 169 10.73 0.70 18.70
N LEU A 170 10.10 -0.09 17.83
CA LEU A 170 8.83 0.25 17.23
C LEU A 170 7.72 0.23 18.31
N GLN A 171 7.36 1.42 18.81
CA GLN A 171 6.33 1.61 19.84
C GLN A 171 5.22 2.53 19.31
N GLY A 172 3.97 2.24 19.69
CA GLY A 172 2.80 3.06 19.37
C GLY A 172 1.65 2.26 18.76
N PRO A 173 0.41 2.78 18.80
CA PRO A 173 -0.78 2.06 18.36
C PRO A 173 -0.75 1.72 16.86
N ASN A 174 -0.15 2.59 16.03
CA ASN A 174 -0.12 2.37 14.57
C ASN A 174 0.91 1.33 14.13
N HIS A 175 1.89 1.01 14.98
CA HIS A 175 2.93 0.04 14.64
C HIS A 175 2.37 -1.36 14.36
N ILE A 176 1.38 -1.80 15.14
CA ILE A 176 0.81 -3.14 15.01
C ILE A 176 0.19 -3.38 13.62
N HIS A 177 -0.40 -2.34 13.03
CA HIS A 177 -0.96 -2.41 11.68
C HIS A 177 0.12 -2.53 10.61
N LEU A 178 1.25 -1.83 10.78
CA LEU A 178 2.40 -1.95 9.88
C LEU A 178 3.05 -3.33 10.00
N GLU A 179 3.35 -3.78 11.21
CA GLU A 179 3.97 -5.09 11.46
C GLU A 179 3.09 -6.24 10.95
N GLY A 180 1.79 -6.17 11.25
CA GLY A 180 0.81 -7.13 10.75
C GLY A 180 0.73 -7.13 9.22
N GLY A 181 0.65 -5.96 8.59
CA GLY A 181 0.61 -5.84 7.12
C GLY A 181 1.87 -6.35 6.44
N VAL A 182 3.05 -6.03 6.97
CA VAL A 182 4.33 -6.50 6.41
C VAL A 182 4.49 -8.00 6.60
N SER A 183 4.12 -8.53 7.77
CA SER A 183 4.16 -9.98 8.04
C SER A 183 3.20 -10.75 7.15
N PHE A 184 1.98 -10.21 6.93
CA PHE A 184 1.01 -10.77 5.99
C PHE A 184 1.56 -10.80 4.56
N GLY A 185 2.09 -9.68 4.06
CA GLY A 185 2.68 -9.60 2.72
C GLY A 185 3.82 -10.59 2.51
N ILE A 186 4.79 -10.64 3.43
CA ILE A 186 5.89 -11.62 3.37
C ILE A 186 5.38 -13.06 3.46
N GLY A 187 4.43 -13.34 4.35
CA GLY A 187 3.80 -14.65 4.47
C GLY A 187 3.14 -15.08 3.16
N ALA A 188 2.38 -14.19 2.52
CA ALA A 188 1.73 -14.45 1.24
C ALA A 188 2.76 -14.72 0.13
N PHE A 189 3.86 -13.97 0.07
CA PHE A 189 4.95 -14.24 -0.88
C PHE A 189 5.61 -15.60 -0.63
N ASN A 190 5.95 -15.91 0.61
CA ASN A 190 6.59 -17.19 0.96
C ASN A 190 5.66 -18.38 0.65
N LEU A 191 4.37 -18.25 0.94
CA LEU A 191 3.36 -19.24 0.58
C LEU A 191 3.32 -19.43 -0.95
N THR A 192 3.18 -18.33 -1.70
CA THR A 192 3.17 -18.38 -3.18
C THR A 192 4.45 -19.04 -3.73
N LEU A 193 5.62 -18.69 -3.18
CA LEU A 193 6.91 -19.28 -3.56
C LEU A 193 6.96 -20.78 -3.26
N SER A 194 6.39 -21.23 -2.14
CA SER A 194 6.34 -22.64 -1.78
C SER A 194 5.44 -23.47 -2.72
N MET A 195 4.46 -22.82 -3.37
CA MET A 195 3.55 -23.46 -4.31
C MET A 195 4.13 -23.59 -5.72
N PHE A 196 5.22 -22.87 -6.05
CA PHE A 196 5.83 -22.99 -7.38
C PHE A 196 6.53 -24.36 -7.54
N PRO A 197 6.24 -25.09 -8.63
CA PRO A 197 7.01 -26.27 -9.00
C PRO A 197 8.51 -25.96 -9.06
N PRO A 198 9.40 -26.87 -8.60
CA PRO A 198 10.85 -26.64 -8.57
C PRO A 198 11.47 -26.22 -9.91
N ARG A 199 10.80 -26.54 -11.02
CA ARG A 199 11.22 -26.17 -12.38
C ARG A 199 11.03 -24.68 -12.70
N LEU A 200 10.03 -24.03 -12.09
CA LEU A 200 9.78 -22.59 -12.26
C LEU A 200 10.66 -21.74 -11.32
N LEU A 201 11.01 -22.27 -10.14
CA LEU A 201 11.95 -21.61 -9.23
C LEU A 201 13.34 -21.39 -9.88
N LYS A 202 13.85 -22.37 -10.63
CA LYS A 202 15.12 -22.21 -11.39
C LYS A 202 15.09 -21.09 -12.43
N VAL A 203 13.91 -20.80 -13.00
CA VAL A 203 13.73 -19.70 -13.96
C VAL A 203 13.63 -18.35 -13.23
N LEU A 204 12.99 -18.33 -12.06
CA LEU A 204 12.90 -17.13 -11.19
C LEU A 204 14.25 -16.79 -10.53
N GLU A 205 15.05 -17.78 -10.16
CA GLU A 205 16.43 -17.62 -9.70
C GLU A 205 17.32 -17.01 -10.79
N PHE A 206 17.18 -17.47 -12.03
CA PHE A 206 17.85 -16.86 -13.19
C PHE A 206 17.41 -15.41 -13.44
N ALA A 207 16.17 -15.05 -13.08
CA ALA A 207 15.63 -13.69 -13.13
C ALA A 207 15.93 -12.84 -11.87
N GLY A 208 16.69 -13.38 -10.90
CA GLY A 208 17.17 -12.65 -9.72
C GLY A 208 16.28 -12.71 -8.47
N PHE A 209 15.44 -13.74 -8.34
CA PHE A 209 14.73 -14.05 -7.09
C PHE A 209 15.43 -15.23 -6.40
N SER A 210 16.13 -14.97 -5.29
CA SER A 210 16.69 -16.04 -4.46
C SER A 210 15.88 -16.16 -3.17
N GLY A 211 15.43 -17.37 -2.87
CA GLY A 211 14.78 -17.74 -1.61
C GLY A 211 15.44 -19.01 -1.08
N ASP A 212 15.93 -18.95 0.16
CA ASP A 212 16.46 -20.13 0.85
C ASP A 212 15.32 -21.09 1.18
N LYS A 213 15.53 -22.37 0.85
CA LYS A 213 14.74 -23.47 1.40
C LYS A 213 15.46 -23.98 2.64
N VAL A 214 14.77 -23.95 3.78
CA VAL A 214 14.99 -24.95 4.84
C VAL A 214 14.03 -26.10 4.58
#